data_AF-A0A959MEX4-F1
#
_entry.id   AF-A0A959MEX4-F1
#
_cell.length_a   1.000
_cell.length_b   1.000
_cell.length_c   1.000
_cell.angle_alpha   90.00
_cell.angle_beta   90.00
_cell.angle_gamma   90.00
#
_symmetry.space_group_name_H-M   'P 1'
#
loop_
_entity.id
_entity.type
_entity.pdbx_description
1 polymer ?
#
loop_
_entity_poly.entity_id
_entity_poly.type
_entity_poly.pdbx_seq_one_letter_code
_entity_poly.pdbx_strand_id
1 'polypeptide(L)'
;MTNNINNRGLLVDWRAAFYAGLIAGTLFLVLNLFLLPVIIDGDSWLMLRYIASILLGKSVLAPNYEVGVGIVGTALAVQYILSILFTMVIAFVVHRGGVVTGAIGGLFLGIALYFINLYSFTLLFPWFFALEGGLLLVAHAIFGGVAGTMYELLEREELEVLQGEKQVMGMNT
;
A
#
# COMPACT_ATOMS: atom_id res chain seq x y z
N MET A 1 -6.85 -27.51 -37.13
CA MET A 1 -7.61 -26.38 -36.56
C MET A 1 -7.88 -26.68 -35.10
N THR A 2 -7.00 -26.23 -34.20
CA THR A 2 -7.24 -26.25 -32.75
C THR A 2 -6.97 -24.83 -32.29
N ASN A 3 -8.04 -24.03 -32.20
CA ASN A 3 -8.00 -22.70 -31.62
C ASN A 3 -7.57 -22.84 -30.16
N ASN A 4 -6.29 -22.59 -29.88
CA ASN A 4 -5.81 -22.46 -28.53
C ASN A 4 -6.36 -21.15 -27.97
N ILE A 5 -7.43 -21.30 -27.22
CA ILE A 5 -8.02 -20.35 -26.26
C ILE A 5 -7.05 -19.26 -25.81
N ASN A 6 -7.17 -18.09 -26.44
CA ASN A 6 -6.65 -16.83 -25.93
C ASN A 6 -7.37 -16.50 -24.62
N ASN A 7 -6.91 -17.10 -23.52
CA ASN A 7 -7.13 -16.54 -22.20
C ASN A 7 -6.22 -15.31 -22.08
N ARG A 8 -6.62 -14.20 -22.73
CA ARG A 8 -6.11 -12.85 -22.45
C ARG A 8 -6.66 -12.38 -21.10
N GLY A 9 -6.51 -13.23 -20.09
CA GLY A 9 -7.01 -13.00 -18.76
C GLY A 9 -6.37 -11.74 -18.18
N LEU A 10 -7.20 -10.94 -17.54
CA LEU A 10 -6.87 -9.78 -16.72
C LEU A 10 -5.94 -10.20 -15.57
N LEU A 11 -4.68 -10.49 -15.86
CA LEU A 11 -3.73 -10.98 -14.86
C LEU A 11 -2.96 -9.78 -14.29
N VAL A 12 -3.36 -9.40 -13.07
CA VAL A 12 -2.62 -8.47 -12.23
C VAL A 12 -1.21 -9.03 -11.98
N ASP A 13 -0.18 -8.22 -12.17
CA ASP A 13 1.19 -8.61 -11.82
C ASP A 13 1.36 -8.50 -10.29
N TRP A 14 1.13 -9.62 -9.60
CA TRP A 14 1.25 -9.68 -8.14
C TRP A 14 2.67 -9.39 -7.63
N ARG A 15 3.70 -9.57 -8.46
CA ARG A 15 5.08 -9.22 -8.08
C ARG A 15 5.25 -7.71 -8.10
N ALA A 16 4.73 -7.04 -9.13
CA ALA A 16 4.69 -5.58 -9.19
C ALA A 16 3.92 -5.00 -7.99
N ALA A 17 2.75 -5.57 -7.67
CA ALA A 17 1.94 -5.15 -6.52
C ALA A 17 2.68 -5.31 -5.18
N PHE A 18 3.44 -6.40 -5.00
CA PHE A 18 4.26 -6.61 -3.80
C PHE A 18 5.32 -5.51 -3.63
N TYR A 19 6.10 -5.22 -4.68
CA TYR A 19 7.15 -4.18 -4.61
C TYR A 19 6.56 -2.77 -4.49
N ALA A 20 5.48 -2.48 -5.21
CA ALA A 20 4.74 -1.23 -5.06
C ALA A 20 4.25 -1.03 -3.62
N GLY A 21 3.77 -2.11 -2.98
CA GLY A 21 3.35 -2.09 -1.58
C GLY A 21 4.48 -1.85 -0.60
N LEU A 22 5.69 -2.37 -0.85
CA LEU A 22 6.86 -2.05 -0.03
C LEU A 22 7.25 -0.57 -0.16
N ILE A 23 7.24 -0.02 -1.37
CA ILE A 23 7.62 1.37 -1.63
C ILE A 23 6.60 2.33 -1.02
N ALA A 24 5.31 2.13 -1.31
CA ALA A 24 4.24 2.95 -0.77
C ALA A 24 4.16 2.86 0.76
N GLY A 25 4.35 1.66 1.33
CA GLY A 25 4.37 1.45 2.77
C GLY A 25 5.54 2.15 3.46
N THR A 26 6.73 2.13 2.85
CA THR A 26 7.89 2.88 3.33
C THR A 26 7.61 4.38 3.33
N LEU A 27 7.05 4.91 2.25
CA LEU A 27 6.67 6.32 2.17
C LEU A 27 5.63 6.67 3.25
N PHE A 28 4.61 5.83 3.44
CA PHE A 28 3.60 6.04 4.47
C PHE A 28 4.21 6.07 5.89
N LEU A 29 5.16 5.19 6.18
CA LEU A 29 5.91 5.24 7.44
C LEU A 29 6.70 6.54 7.58
N VAL A 30 7.43 6.96 6.55
CA VAL A 30 8.21 8.19 6.58
C VAL A 30 7.32 9.40 6.87
N LEU A 31 6.15 9.48 6.21
CA LEU A 31 5.19 10.55 6.45
C LEU A 31 4.69 10.55 7.90
N ASN A 32 4.31 9.39 8.44
CA ASN A 32 3.73 9.33 9.79
C ASN A 32 4.76 9.43 10.92
N LEU A 33 6.00 8.99 10.72
CA LEU A 33 7.04 9.04 11.76
C LEU A 33 7.79 10.38 11.78
N PHE A 34 7.96 11.03 10.63
CA PHE A 34 8.82 12.21 10.53
C PHE A 34 8.07 13.47 10.14
N LEU A 35 7.10 13.39 9.22
CA LEU A 35 6.43 14.60 8.73
C LEU A 35 5.26 15.02 9.62
N LEU A 36 4.30 14.12 9.85
CA LEU A 36 3.09 14.45 10.61
C LEU A 36 3.38 14.88 12.06
N PRO A 37 4.26 14.22 12.82
CA PRO A 37 4.56 14.62 14.20
C PRO A 37 5.15 16.03 14.28
N VAL A 38 5.95 16.43 13.29
CA VAL A 38 6.51 17.79 13.20
C VAL A 38 5.42 18.82 12.92
N ILE A 39 4.40 18.48 12.12
CA ILE A 39 3.29 19.38 11.79
C ILE A 39 2.38 19.63 13.00
N ILE A 40 2.14 18.60 13.83
CA ILE A 40 1.17 18.66 14.95
C ILE A 40 1.81 18.78 16.33
N ASP A 41 3.13 18.96 16.40
CA ASP A 41 3.92 18.93 17.64
C ASP A 41 3.64 17.68 18.49
N GLY A 42 3.61 16.52 17.82
CA GLY A 42 3.22 15.23 18.37
C GLY A 42 4.38 14.26 18.61
N ASP A 43 4.10 13.15 19.30
CA ASP A 43 5.06 12.07 19.50
C ASP A 43 5.25 11.25 18.21
N SER A 44 6.49 11.26 17.68
CA SER A 44 6.88 10.50 16.48
C SER A 44 6.71 8.99 16.61
N TRP A 45 6.77 8.48 17.83
CA TRP A 45 6.66 7.05 18.12
C TRP A 45 5.22 6.59 18.28
N LEU A 46 4.28 7.52 18.43
CA LEU A 46 2.88 7.21 18.67
C LEU A 46 2.30 6.31 17.59
N MET A 47 2.57 6.61 16.31
CA MET A 47 2.07 5.80 15.20
C MET A 47 2.59 4.35 15.25
N LEU A 48 3.87 4.14 15.58
CA LEU A 48 4.41 2.78 15.73
C LEU A 48 3.70 2.02 16.86
N ARG A 49 3.44 2.69 17.99
CA ARG A 49 2.71 2.08 19.10
C ARG A 49 1.27 1.72 18.71
N TYR A 50 0.60 2.57 17.94
CA TYR A 50 -0.72 2.26 17.38
C TYR A 50 -0.69 1.05 16.45
N ILE A 51 0.25 0.99 15.50
CA ILE A 51 0.36 -0.14 14.59
C ILE A 51 0.70 -1.43 15.35
N ALA A 52 1.65 -1.38 16.30
CA ALA A 52 2.01 -2.53 17.13
C ALA A 52 0.86 -3.02 18.02
N SER A 53 -0.03 -2.12 18.45
CA SER A 53 -1.17 -2.45 19.31
C SER A 53 -2.17 -3.43 18.66
N ILE A 54 -2.13 -3.58 17.34
CA ILE A 54 -2.94 -4.59 16.62
C ILE A 54 -2.60 -6.01 17.11
N LEU A 55 -1.34 -6.28 17.41
CA LEU A 55 -0.88 -7.59 17.89
C LEU A 55 -0.58 -7.60 19.39
N LEU A 56 -0.08 -6.50 19.95
CA LEU A 56 0.32 -6.42 21.36
C LEU A 56 -0.80 -5.91 22.29
N GLY A 57 -1.90 -5.43 21.72
CA GLY A 57 -3.03 -4.87 22.45
C GLY A 57 -2.80 -3.44 22.93
N LYS A 58 -3.82 -2.86 23.57
CA LYS A 58 -3.86 -1.44 23.98
C LYS A 58 -2.81 -1.02 25.02
N SER A 59 -2.18 -1.96 25.72
CA SER A 59 -1.24 -1.66 26.80
C SER A 59 -0.01 -0.88 26.32
N VAL A 60 0.41 -1.07 25.07
CA VAL A 60 1.52 -0.34 24.45
C VAL A 60 1.23 1.15 24.23
N LEU A 61 -0.03 1.57 24.37
CA LEU A 61 -0.46 2.96 24.24
C LEU A 61 -0.42 3.72 25.57
N ALA A 62 0.04 3.10 26.66
CA ALA A 62 0.18 3.78 27.93
C ALA A 62 1.08 5.03 27.78
N PRO A 63 0.79 6.11 28.53
CA PRO A 63 1.68 7.26 28.59
C PRO A 63 3.10 6.82 28.98
N ASN A 64 4.12 7.34 28.31
CA ASN A 64 5.54 7.01 28.54
C ASN A 64 5.93 5.54 28.33
N TYR A 65 5.15 4.76 27.56
CA TYR A 65 5.55 3.41 27.20
C TYR A 65 6.85 3.43 26.37
N GLU A 66 7.88 2.72 26.81
CA GLU A 66 9.18 2.68 26.14
C GLU A 66 9.11 1.96 24.79
N VAL A 67 9.58 2.62 23.73
CA VAL A 67 9.63 2.02 22.40
C VAL A 67 10.93 1.24 22.23
N GLY A 68 10.85 -0.05 22.56
CA GLY A 68 11.93 -1.00 22.30
C GLY A 68 11.86 -1.66 20.92
N VAL A 69 12.88 -2.45 20.61
CA VAL A 69 13.01 -3.22 19.34
C VAL A 69 11.78 -4.09 19.05
N GLY A 70 11.15 -4.65 20.10
CA GLY A 70 9.94 -5.45 19.95
C GLY A 70 8.77 -4.66 19.34
N ILE A 71 8.51 -3.44 19.84
CA ILE A 71 7.45 -2.58 19.29
C ILE A 71 7.76 -2.20 17.85
N VAL A 72 9.00 -1.77 17.57
CA VAL A 72 9.39 -1.39 16.22
C VAL A 72 9.23 -2.56 15.26
N GLY A 73 9.73 -3.74 15.62
CA GLY A 73 9.61 -4.95 14.80
C GLY A 73 8.15 -5.35 14.54
N THR A 74 7.30 -5.35 15.57
CA THR A 74 5.87 -5.65 15.42
C THR A 74 5.18 -4.61 14.54
N ALA A 75 5.42 -3.32 14.77
CA ALA A 75 4.82 -2.25 13.99
C ALA A 75 5.20 -2.35 12.51
N LEU A 76 6.48 -2.56 12.21
CA LEU A 76 6.96 -2.73 10.84
C LEU A 76 6.32 -3.95 10.17
N ALA A 77 6.25 -5.08 10.87
CA ALA A 77 5.62 -6.29 10.34
C ALA A 77 4.16 -6.05 9.95
N VAL A 78 3.36 -5.51 10.88
CA VAL A 78 1.94 -5.20 10.63
C VAL A 78 1.79 -4.18 9.51
N GLN A 79 2.60 -3.11 9.52
CA GLN A 79 2.54 -2.07 8.50
C GLN A 79 2.82 -2.62 7.10
N TYR A 80 3.89 -3.39 6.91
CA TYR A 80 4.21 -3.92 5.58
C TYR A 80 3.21 -4.96 5.11
N ILE A 81 2.67 -5.80 6.01
CA ILE A 81 1.60 -6.74 5.66
C ILE A 81 0.37 -5.97 5.16
N LEU A 82 -0.12 -4.99 5.91
CA LEU A 82 -1.27 -4.18 5.50
C LEU A 82 -1.00 -3.40 4.23
N SER A 83 0.19 -2.81 4.10
CA SER A 83 0.62 -2.07 2.93
C SER A 83 0.56 -2.91 1.66
N ILE A 84 1.13 -4.13 1.70
CA ILE A 84 1.10 -5.05 0.56
C ILE A 84 -0.34 -5.45 0.23
N LEU A 85 -1.15 -5.81 1.24
CA LEU A 85 -2.54 -6.19 1.01
C LEU A 85 -3.36 -5.06 0.38
N PHE A 86 -3.19 -3.83 0.87
CA PHE A 86 -3.87 -2.66 0.33
C PHE A 86 -3.39 -2.34 -1.08
N THR A 87 -2.10 -2.42 -1.36
CA THR A 87 -1.60 -2.23 -2.73
C THR A 87 -2.07 -3.32 -3.68
N MET A 88 -2.21 -4.57 -3.23
CA MET A 88 -2.81 -5.65 -4.04
C MET A 88 -4.26 -5.33 -4.41
N VAL A 89 -5.05 -4.79 -3.48
CA VAL A 89 -6.43 -4.33 -3.76
C VAL A 89 -6.42 -3.17 -4.76
N ILE A 90 -5.52 -2.20 -4.58
CA ILE A 90 -5.38 -1.07 -5.51
C ILE A 90 -5.01 -1.56 -6.91
N ALA A 91 -3.96 -2.36 -7.02
CA ALA A 91 -3.47 -2.95 -8.27
C ALA A 91 -4.58 -3.69 -9.02
N PHE A 92 -5.37 -4.50 -8.31
CA PHE A 92 -6.51 -5.21 -8.89
C PHE A 92 -7.53 -4.27 -9.56
N VAL A 93 -7.75 -3.09 -8.99
CA VAL A 93 -8.72 -2.12 -9.53
C VAL A 93 -8.10 -1.29 -10.66
N VAL A 94 -6.85 -0.86 -10.53
CA VAL A 94 -6.26 0.14 -11.44
C VAL A 94 -5.52 -0.46 -12.64
N HIS A 95 -5.22 -1.76 -12.62
CA HIS A 95 -4.36 -2.40 -13.62
C HIS A 95 -4.68 -2.02 -15.07
N ARG A 96 -3.62 -1.83 -15.87
CA ARG A 96 -3.69 -1.49 -17.31
C ARG A 96 -4.32 -0.13 -17.60
N GLY A 97 -4.39 0.74 -16.60
CA GLY A 97 -4.93 2.08 -16.75
C GLY A 97 -3.89 3.08 -17.29
N GLY A 98 -2.61 2.73 -17.25
CA GLY A 98 -1.49 3.65 -17.40
C GLY A 98 -1.21 4.39 -16.09
N VAL A 99 0.02 4.90 -15.96
CA VAL A 99 0.54 5.57 -14.75
C VAL A 99 -0.38 6.68 -14.20
N VAL A 100 -0.99 7.48 -15.07
CA VAL A 100 -1.90 8.57 -14.65
C VAL A 100 -3.19 8.01 -14.03
N THR A 101 -3.79 7.01 -14.65
CA THR A 101 -4.98 6.33 -14.13
C THR A 101 -4.64 5.57 -12.84
N GLY A 102 -3.48 4.90 -12.78
CA GLY A 102 -2.97 4.27 -11.57
C GLY A 102 -2.80 5.27 -10.42
N ALA A 103 -2.23 6.44 -10.69
CA ALA A 103 -2.05 7.50 -9.69
C ALA A 103 -3.39 8.04 -9.17
N ILE A 104 -4.30 8.42 -10.07
CA ILE A 104 -5.60 9.02 -9.70
C ILE A 104 -6.51 7.97 -9.05
N GLY A 105 -6.63 6.79 -9.67
CA GLY A 105 -7.41 5.67 -9.14
C GLY A 105 -6.86 5.21 -7.79
N GLY A 106 -5.55 5.06 -7.69
CA GLY A 106 -4.86 4.75 -6.45
C GLY A 106 -5.12 5.78 -5.35
N LEU A 107 -5.09 7.09 -5.67
CA LEU A 107 -5.39 8.15 -4.70
C LEU A 107 -6.80 8.03 -4.12
N PHE A 108 -7.82 7.86 -4.96
CA PHE A 108 -9.20 7.71 -4.50
C PHE A 108 -9.41 6.40 -3.74
N LEU A 109 -8.77 5.31 -4.17
CA LEU A 109 -8.79 4.05 -3.44
C LEU A 109 -8.07 4.17 -2.09
N GLY A 110 -6.99 4.95 -2.01
CA GLY A 110 -6.31 5.28 -0.75
C GLY A 110 -7.24 6.00 0.23
N ILE A 111 -8.02 6.97 -0.26
CA ILE A 111 -9.06 7.64 0.53
C ILE A 111 -10.13 6.64 1.00
N ALA A 112 -10.61 5.76 0.11
CA ALA A 112 -11.58 4.74 0.49
C ALA A 112 -11.01 3.78 1.54
N LEU A 113 -9.75 3.37 1.37
CA LEU A 113 -9.03 2.53 2.31
C LEU A 113 -8.86 3.21 3.67
N TYR A 114 -8.64 4.52 3.75
CA TYR A 114 -8.63 5.23 5.04
C TYR A 114 -9.93 5.00 5.82
N PHE A 115 -11.08 5.23 5.19
CA PHE A 115 -12.37 5.07 5.87
C PHE A 115 -12.65 3.61 6.21
N ILE A 116 -12.41 2.69 5.27
CA ILE A 116 -12.60 1.26 5.51
C ILE A 116 -11.68 0.79 6.65
N ASN A 117 -10.41 1.14 6.61
CA ASN A 117 -9.41 0.72 7.59
C ASN A 117 -9.71 1.29 8.97
N LEU A 118 -9.93 2.61 9.07
CA LEU A 118 -10.22 3.27 10.33
C LEU A 118 -11.49 2.69 10.96
N TYR A 119 -12.61 2.66 10.24
CA TYR A 119 -13.86 2.20 10.82
C TYR A 119 -13.88 0.69 11.06
N SER A 120 -13.30 -0.15 10.19
CA SER A 120 -13.19 -1.59 10.45
C SER A 120 -12.31 -1.89 11.66
N PHE A 121 -11.16 -1.21 11.80
CA PHE A 121 -10.32 -1.38 12.98
C PHE A 121 -10.99 -0.87 14.24
N THR A 122 -11.76 0.21 14.22
CA THR A 122 -12.46 0.65 15.44
C THR A 122 -13.51 -0.34 15.95
N LEU A 123 -14.01 -1.27 15.12
CA LEU A 123 -14.88 -2.36 15.57
C LEU A 123 -14.13 -3.38 16.44
N LEU A 124 -12.84 -3.63 16.16
CA LEU A 124 -12.01 -4.62 16.85
C LEU A 124 -11.08 -4.00 17.89
N PHE A 125 -10.64 -2.78 17.63
CA PHE A 125 -9.63 -2.01 18.36
C PHE A 125 -10.14 -0.58 18.58
N PRO A 126 -11.06 -0.36 19.55
CA PRO A 126 -11.76 0.91 19.71
C PRO A 126 -10.86 2.13 19.89
N TRP A 127 -9.63 1.95 20.38
CA TRP A 127 -8.66 3.04 20.57
C TRP A 127 -8.16 3.66 19.25
N PHE A 128 -8.35 2.99 18.11
CA PHE A 128 -7.98 3.53 16.79
C PHE A 128 -8.80 4.76 16.40
N PHE A 129 -9.95 5.01 17.03
CA PHE A 129 -10.77 6.18 16.72
C PHE A 129 -10.01 7.50 16.98
N ALA A 130 -9.03 7.49 17.88
CA ALA A 130 -8.17 8.64 18.14
C ALA A 130 -7.26 9.02 16.95
N LEU A 131 -7.11 8.14 15.96
CA LEU A 131 -6.36 8.42 14.73
C LEU A 131 -7.22 9.06 13.64
N GLU A 132 -8.52 9.24 13.89
CA GLU A 132 -9.42 9.93 12.97
C GLU A 132 -8.94 11.38 12.77
N GLY A 133 -8.66 11.74 11.51
CA GLY A 133 -8.17 13.07 11.21
C GLY A 133 -7.74 13.26 9.76
N GLY A 134 -7.81 14.51 9.30
CA GLY A 134 -7.50 14.90 7.92
C GLY A 134 -6.06 14.59 7.50
N LEU A 135 -5.08 14.66 8.42
CA LEU A 135 -3.69 14.35 8.09
C LEU A 135 -3.48 12.86 7.77
N LEU A 136 -4.13 11.97 8.53
CA LEU A 136 -4.05 10.53 8.26
C LEU A 136 -4.79 10.18 6.96
N LEU A 137 -5.92 10.84 6.68
CA LEU A 137 -6.62 10.77 5.40
C LEU A 137 -5.70 11.16 4.23
N VAL A 138 -5.00 12.29 4.33
CA VAL A 138 -4.05 12.75 3.30
C VAL A 138 -2.89 11.75 3.14
N ALA A 139 -2.36 11.20 4.23
CA ALA A 139 -1.32 10.18 4.16
C ALA A 139 -1.78 8.93 3.41
N HIS A 140 -3.03 8.50 3.59
CA HIS A 140 -3.62 7.38 2.85
C HIS A 140 -3.86 7.72 1.37
N ALA A 141 -4.28 8.95 1.06
CA ALA A 141 -4.42 9.41 -0.32
C ALA A 141 -3.06 9.38 -1.07
N ILE A 142 -1.99 9.87 -0.42
CA ILE A 142 -0.62 9.81 -0.96
C ILE A 142 -0.16 8.36 -1.11
N PHE A 143 -0.38 7.53 -0.08
CA PHE A 143 -0.07 6.09 -0.13
C PHE A 143 -0.72 5.43 -1.35
N GLY A 144 -2.02 5.64 -1.54
CA GLY A 144 -2.75 5.01 -2.63
C GLY A 144 -2.28 5.48 -4.00
N GLY A 145 -2.04 6.79 -4.16
CA GLY A 145 -1.50 7.34 -5.40
C GLY A 145 -0.13 6.76 -5.74
N VAL A 146 0.79 6.70 -4.77
CA VAL A 146 2.12 6.09 -4.96
C VAL A 146 2.02 4.60 -5.23
N ALA A 147 1.14 3.87 -4.53
CA ALA A 147 0.92 2.45 -4.77
C ALA A 147 0.48 2.17 -6.20
N GLY A 148 -0.51 2.91 -6.71
CA GLY A 148 -1.00 2.77 -8.08
C GLY A 148 0.04 3.18 -9.13
N THR A 149 0.74 4.30 -8.90
CA THR A 149 1.86 4.73 -9.78
C THR A 149 2.96 3.68 -9.84
N MET A 150 3.43 3.18 -8.69
CA MET A 150 4.52 2.21 -8.65
C MET A 150 4.11 0.86 -9.22
N TYR A 151 2.86 0.45 -9.05
CA TYR A 151 2.34 -0.76 -9.68
C TYR A 151 2.42 -0.66 -11.20
N GLU A 152 1.87 0.40 -11.80
CA GLU A 152 1.88 0.62 -13.27
C GLU A 152 3.30 0.78 -13.84
N LEU A 153 4.23 1.34 -13.07
CA LEU A 153 5.64 1.45 -13.48
C LEU A 153 6.40 0.12 -13.42
N LEU A 154 5.98 -0.81 -12.56
CA LEU A 154 6.65 -2.08 -12.34
C LEU A 154 6.00 -3.24 -13.08
N GLU A 155 4.73 -3.13 -13.45
CA GLU A 155 4.03 -4.16 -14.20
C GLU A 155 4.59 -4.30 -15.61
N ARG A 156 4.73 -5.55 -16.06
CA ARG A 156 5.30 -5.87 -17.38
C ARG A 156 4.19 -6.14 -18.36
N GLU A 157 3.72 -5.12 -19.08
CA GLU A 157 2.70 -5.31 -20.12
C GLU A 157 3.26 -5.51 -21.55
N GLU A 158 4.45 -5.01 -21.86
CA GLU A 158 4.83 -4.76 -23.27
C GLU A 158 6.01 -5.58 -23.82
N LEU A 159 6.88 -6.13 -22.96
CA LEU A 159 8.11 -6.79 -23.43
C LEU A 159 7.88 -8.22 -23.98
N GLU A 160 6.89 -8.95 -23.47
CA GLU A 160 6.60 -10.31 -23.95
C GLU A 160 5.86 -10.30 -25.30
N VAL A 161 4.99 -9.32 -25.53
CA VAL A 161 4.23 -9.20 -26.79
C VAL A 161 5.15 -8.83 -27.94
N LEU A 162 6.05 -7.85 -27.75
CA LEU A 162 7.00 -7.43 -28.78
C LEU A 162 8.10 -8.48 -29.06
N GLN A 163 8.54 -9.22 -28.04
CA GLN A 163 9.47 -10.34 -28.23
C GLN A 163 8.78 -11.53 -28.91
N GLY A 164 7.52 -11.82 -28.56
CA GLY A 164 6.70 -12.81 -29.23
C GLY A 164 6.44 -12.46 -30.70
N GLU A 165 6.11 -11.21 -31.00
CA GLU A 165 5.97 -10.74 -32.39
C GLU A 165 7.29 -10.81 -33.17
N LYS A 166 8.43 -10.43 -32.56
CA LYS A 166 9.75 -10.57 -33.21
C LYS A 166 10.12 -12.03 -33.47
N GLN A 167 9.82 -12.94 -32.54
CA GLN A 167 10.02 -14.39 -32.75
C GLN A 167 9.09 -14.97 -33.83
N VAL A 168 7.82 -14.56 -33.85
CA VAL A 168 6.84 -15.00 -34.87
C VAL A 168 7.19 -14.45 -36.26
N MET A 169 7.73 -13.24 -36.34
CA MET A 169 8.19 -12.63 -37.60
C MET A 169 9.62 -13.05 -38.02
N GLY A 170 10.26 -13.95 -37.28
CA GLY A 170 11.60 -14.46 -37.63
C GLY A 170 12.70 -13.39 -37.63
N MET A 171 12.47 -12.25 -36.99
CA MET A 171 13.45 -11.17 -36.89
C MET A 171 14.37 -11.43 -35.70
N ASN A 172 15.36 -12.28 -35.91
CA ASN A 172 16.48 -12.43 -34.99
C ASN A 172 17.37 -11.17 -35.09
N THR A 173 17.50 -10.43 -33.98
CA THR A 173 18.63 -9.50 -33.77
C THR A 173 19.58 -10.12 -32.77
#